data_AF-A0A2D5ALB7-F1
#
_entry.id   AF-A0A2D5ALB7-F1
#
_cell.length_a   1.000
_cell.length_b   1.000
_cell.length_c   1.000
_cell.angle_alpha   90.00
_cell.angle_beta   90.00
_cell.angle_gamma   90.00
#
_symmetry.space_group_name_H-M   'P 1'
#
loop_
_entity.id
_entity.type
_entity.pdbx_description
1 polymer ?
#
loop_
_entity_poly.entity_id
_entity_poly.type
_entity_poly.pdbx_seq_one_letter_code
_entity_poly.pdbx_strand_id
1 'polypeptide(L)'
;MSTEISQAEIDAIYPQVAEIVADALGCDEDEVKPDSSLINDLDAESIDFLDIVFRLEQEFKVKIPRGKAMEEARGELSEEEFEQGGVVTDAGLAKIKTYLPEVPAERISDPLKSAEIPKLFTTETFCKMVVREQKG
;
A
#
# COMPACT_ATOMS: atom_id res chain seq x y z
N MET A 1 11.33 -11.25 -8.91
CA MET A 1 10.47 -12.44 -8.73
C MET A 1 9.21 -11.95 -8.06
N SER A 2 8.03 -12.07 -8.70
CA SER A 2 6.77 -11.81 -7.98
C SER A 2 6.59 -12.96 -7.01
N THR A 3 6.95 -12.74 -5.75
CA THR A 3 6.72 -13.74 -4.72
C THR A 3 5.23 -13.70 -4.43
N GLU A 4 4.51 -14.77 -4.79
CA GLU A 4 3.09 -14.91 -4.43
C GLU A 4 2.98 -14.79 -2.89
N ILE A 5 2.13 -13.86 -2.46
CA ILE A 5 1.80 -13.65 -1.05
C ILE A 5 0.50 -14.40 -0.82
N SER A 6 0.52 -15.38 0.08
CA SER A 6 -0.67 -16.17 0.42
C SER A 6 -1.52 -15.45 1.46
N GLN A 7 -2.82 -15.76 1.48
CA GLN A 7 -3.74 -15.23 2.50
C GLN A 7 -3.27 -15.57 3.92
N ALA A 8 -2.74 -16.78 4.13
CA ALA A 8 -2.23 -17.21 5.44
C ALA A 8 -1.07 -16.33 5.95
N GLU A 9 -0.23 -15.80 5.06
CA GLU A 9 0.86 -14.91 5.45
C GLU A 9 0.34 -13.51 5.80
N ILE A 10 -0.71 -13.05 5.11
CA ILE A 10 -1.38 -11.79 5.43
C ILE A 10 -2.07 -11.92 6.79
N ASP A 11 -2.87 -12.97 6.99
CA ASP A 11 -3.61 -13.23 8.22
C ASP A 11 -2.68 -13.36 9.44
N ALA A 12 -1.47 -13.88 9.25
CA ALA A 12 -0.49 -14.05 10.32
C ALA A 12 0.04 -12.73 10.89
N ILE A 13 0.10 -11.67 10.08
CA ILE A 13 0.64 -10.36 10.50
C ILE A 13 -0.45 -9.30 10.64
N TYR A 14 -1.62 -9.50 10.04
CA TYR A 14 -2.71 -8.54 10.02
C TYR A 14 -3.09 -8.01 11.40
N PRO A 15 -3.19 -8.82 12.48
CA PRO A 15 -3.53 -8.29 13.81
C PRO A 15 -2.55 -7.22 14.29
N GLN A 16 -1.24 -7.46 14.13
CA GLN A 16 -0.20 -6.51 14.54
C GLN A 16 -0.19 -5.27 13.62
N VAL A 17 -0.44 -5.45 12.32
CA VAL A 17 -0.56 -4.34 11.37
C VAL A 17 -1.77 -3.47 11.71
N ALA A 18 -2.92 -4.08 12.02
CA ALA A 18 -4.15 -3.39 12.38
C ALA A 18 -3.97 -2.57 13.67
N GLU A 19 -3.37 -3.15 14.70
CA GLU A 19 -3.01 -2.45 15.95
C GLU A 19 -2.12 -1.23 15.67
N ILE A 20 -1.06 -1.39 14.87
CA ILE A 20 -0.16 -0.29 14.51
C ILE A 20 -0.89 0.82 13.75
N VAL A 21 -1.77 0.47 12.82
CA VAL A 21 -2.57 1.43 12.05
C VAL A 21 -3.55 2.17 12.95
N ALA A 22 -4.27 1.45 13.81
CA ALA A 22 -5.21 2.04 14.78
C ALA A 22 -4.51 3.02 15.72
N ASP A 23 -3.37 2.63 16.28
CA ASP A 23 -2.59 3.46 17.19
C ASP A 23 -1.99 4.71 16.51
N ALA A 24 -1.60 4.59 15.24
CA ALA A 24 -1.03 5.71 14.50
C ALA A 24 -2.11 6.73 14.11
N LEU A 25 -3.30 6.25 13.75
CA LEU A 25 -4.43 7.10 13.33
C LEU A 25 -5.31 7.56 14.50
N GLY A 26 -5.14 6.96 15.68
CA GLY A 26 -5.96 7.26 16.86
C GLY A 26 -7.42 6.83 16.69
N CYS A 27 -7.67 5.75 15.94
CA CYS A 27 -9.00 5.16 15.73
C CYS A 27 -9.14 3.81 16.47
N ASP A 28 -10.35 3.26 16.51
CA ASP A 28 -10.58 1.94 17.11
C ASP A 28 -10.06 0.84 16.18
N GLU A 29 -9.41 -0.20 16.73
CA GLU A 29 -8.91 -1.35 15.96
C GLU A 29 -10.02 -2.03 15.14
N ASP A 30 -11.25 -2.03 15.68
CA ASP A 30 -12.45 -2.56 15.04
C ASP A 30 -12.82 -1.83 13.72
N GLU A 31 -12.35 -0.60 13.53
CA GLU A 31 -12.55 0.19 12.32
C GLU A 31 -11.52 -0.17 11.22
N VAL A 32 -10.40 -0.78 11.60
CA VAL A 32 -9.29 -1.11 10.70
C VAL A 32 -9.53 -2.47 10.04
N LYS A 33 -10.24 -2.46 8.90
CA LYS A 33 -10.46 -3.66 8.09
C LYS A 33 -9.33 -3.89 7.10
N PRO A 34 -9.13 -5.12 6.60
CA PRO A 34 -8.12 -5.41 5.58
C PRO A 34 -8.29 -4.52 4.33
N ASP A 35 -9.54 -4.27 3.94
CA ASP A 35 -9.91 -3.48 2.77
C ASP A 35 -10.14 -1.99 3.08
N SER A 36 -9.92 -1.51 4.30
CA SER A 36 -10.03 -0.09 4.63
C SER A 36 -8.93 0.70 3.91
N SER A 37 -9.31 1.69 3.11
CA SER A 37 -8.39 2.69 2.57
C SER A 37 -7.88 3.55 3.72
N LEU A 38 -6.55 3.65 3.86
CA LEU A 38 -5.99 4.47 4.93
C LEU A 38 -6.41 5.93 4.81
N ILE A 39 -6.47 6.48 3.58
CA ILE A 39 -6.84 7.88 3.37
C ILE A 39 -8.36 8.05 3.32
N ASN A 40 -9.07 7.26 2.51
CA ASN A 40 -10.49 7.55 2.26
C ASN A 40 -11.39 7.05 3.40
N ASP A 41 -11.02 5.97 4.08
CA ASP A 41 -11.85 5.35 5.12
C ASP A 41 -11.36 5.70 6.53
N LEU A 42 -10.04 5.82 6.73
CA LEU A 42 -9.42 6.09 8.04
C LEU A 42 -8.82 7.50 8.18
N ASP A 43 -9.03 8.38 7.19
CA ASP A 43 -8.59 9.78 7.17
C ASP A 43 -7.09 10.01 7.45
N ALA A 44 -6.24 9.05 7.04
CA ALA A 44 -4.80 9.13 7.24
C ALA A 44 -4.15 10.30 6.48
N GLU A 45 -3.38 11.09 7.20
CA GLU A 45 -2.56 12.17 6.64
C GLU A 45 -1.16 11.68 6.28
N SER A 46 -0.41 12.51 5.54
CA SER A 46 0.95 12.17 5.09
C SER A 46 1.91 11.84 6.24
N ILE A 47 1.70 12.42 7.42
CA ILE A 47 2.51 12.15 8.61
C ILE A 47 2.21 10.78 9.22
N ASP A 48 0.95 10.34 9.16
CA ASP A 48 0.52 9.06 9.71
C ASP A 48 1.10 7.91 8.90
N PHE A 49 1.18 8.05 7.57
CA PHE A 49 1.90 7.10 6.72
C PHE A 49 3.35 6.92 7.16
N LEU A 50 4.04 8.00 7.54
CA LEU A 50 5.42 7.94 7.98
C LEU A 50 5.55 7.23 9.33
N ASP A 51 4.59 7.43 10.23
CA ASP A 51 4.55 6.78 11.54
C ASP A 51 4.21 5.29 11.42
N ILE A 52 3.15 4.94 10.67
CA ILE A 52 2.76 3.56 10.37
C ILE A 52 3.95 2.79 9.78
N VAL A 53 4.56 3.31 8.72
CA VAL A 53 5.72 2.69 8.09
C VAL A 53 6.86 2.51 9.09
N PHE A 54 7.18 3.54 9.88
CA PHE A 54 8.25 3.46 10.87
C PHE A 54 7.98 2.40 11.94
N ARG A 55 6.76 2.33 12.46
CA ARG A 55 6.34 1.32 13.46
C ARG A 55 6.39 -0.09 12.88
N LEU A 56 5.92 -0.28 11.64
CA LEU A 56 6.01 -1.56 10.94
C LEU A 56 7.47 -2.02 10.75
N GLU A 57 8.37 -1.12 10.35
CA GLU A 57 9.80 -1.42 10.23
C GLU A 57 10.40 -1.85 11.58
N GLN A 58 10.03 -1.16 12.68
CA GLN A 58 10.52 -1.51 14.01
C GLN A 58 9.96 -2.84 14.52
N GLU A 59 8.68 -3.11 14.31
CA GLU A 59 8.01 -4.32 14.79
C GLU A 59 8.50 -5.56 14.02
N PHE A 60 8.43 -5.51 12.69
CA PHE A 60 8.73 -6.66 11.84
C PHE A 60 10.21 -6.77 11.43
N LYS A 61 11.06 -5.82 11.85
CA LYS A 61 12.49 -5.74 11.50
C LYS A 61 12.75 -5.73 9.99
N VAL A 62 11.83 -5.12 9.25
CA VAL A 62 11.91 -4.91 7.79
C VAL A 62 12.34 -3.48 7.46
N LYS A 63 12.66 -3.21 6.19
CA LYS A 63 12.89 -1.85 5.69
C LYS A 63 11.90 -1.55 4.57
N ILE A 64 10.84 -0.81 4.88
CA ILE A 64 9.82 -0.40 3.91
C ILE A 64 10.28 0.95 3.33
N PRO A 65 10.82 0.98 2.11
CA PRO A 65 11.44 2.18 1.61
C PRO A 65 10.35 3.14 1.13
N ARG A 66 10.20 4.27 1.83
CA ARG A 66 9.13 5.27 1.66
C ARG A 66 8.92 5.74 0.21
N GLY A 67 9.98 5.78 -0.60
CA GLY A 67 9.89 6.09 -2.04
C GLY A 67 9.78 4.87 -2.95
N LYS A 68 10.18 3.68 -2.49
CA LYS A 68 10.17 2.47 -3.32
C LYS A 68 8.80 1.86 -3.49
N ALA A 69 7.83 2.06 -2.59
CA ALA A 69 6.47 1.54 -2.82
C ALA A 69 5.93 1.99 -4.20
N MET A 70 6.19 3.24 -4.59
CA MET A 70 5.87 3.77 -5.91
C MET A 70 6.80 3.24 -7.00
N GLU A 71 8.11 3.11 -6.74
CA GLU A 71 9.05 2.54 -7.72
C GLU A 71 8.79 1.05 -7.99
N GLU A 72 8.35 0.28 -7.00
CA GLU A 72 7.97 -1.11 -7.09
C GLU A 72 6.64 -1.26 -7.82
N ALA A 73 5.67 -0.39 -7.51
CA ALA A 73 4.42 -0.32 -8.25
C ALA A 73 4.65 0.04 -9.71
N ARG A 74 5.68 0.85 -10.03
CA ARG A 74 6.12 1.15 -11.40
C ARG A 74 6.86 -0.02 -12.05
N GLY A 75 7.64 -0.76 -11.26
CA GLY A 75 8.46 -1.87 -11.71
C GLY A 75 9.54 -1.42 -12.69
N GLU A 76 9.54 -2.01 -13.88
CA GLU A 76 10.55 -1.75 -14.93
C GLU A 76 10.23 -0.56 -15.84
N LEU A 77 9.06 0.07 -15.67
CA LEU A 77 8.68 1.24 -16.48
C LEU A 77 9.54 2.45 -16.10
N SER A 78 9.89 3.27 -17.09
CA SER A 78 10.37 4.63 -16.84
C SER A 78 9.25 5.51 -16.29
N GLU A 79 9.60 6.68 -15.76
CA GLU A 79 8.63 7.65 -15.25
C GLU A 79 7.65 8.11 -16.35
N GLU A 80 8.15 8.37 -17.56
CA GLU A 80 7.35 8.80 -18.72
C GLU A 80 6.42 7.70 -19.26
N GLU A 81 6.83 6.44 -19.11
CA GLU A 81 5.98 5.29 -19.44
C GLU A 81 4.92 5.03 -18.38
N PHE A 82 5.20 5.35 -17.12
CA PHE A 82 4.27 5.17 -16.01
C PHE A 82 3.24 6.30 -15.93
N GLU A 83 3.68 7.55 -16.09
CA GLU A 83 2.83 8.73 -16.04
C GLU A 83 3.22 9.81 -17.05
N GLN A 84 2.24 10.58 -17.49
CA GLN A 84 2.43 11.74 -18.35
C GLN A 84 1.65 12.93 -17.79
N GLY A 85 2.35 13.98 -17.39
CA GLY A 85 1.72 15.19 -16.84
C GLY A 85 0.94 14.94 -15.54
N GLY A 86 1.41 14.01 -14.70
CA GLY A 86 0.76 13.63 -13.45
C GLY A 86 -0.45 12.70 -13.61
N VAL A 87 -0.68 12.17 -14.82
CA VAL A 87 -1.72 11.18 -15.13
C VAL A 87 -1.06 9.84 -15.42
N VAL A 88 -1.51 8.79 -14.75
CA VAL A 88 -1.01 7.43 -14.95
C VAL A 88 -1.46 6.93 -16.33
N THR A 89 -0.52 6.36 -17.09
CA THR A 89 -0.81 5.77 -18.41
C THR A 89 -1.50 4.41 -18.27
N ASP A 90 -2.01 3.85 -19.37
CA ASP A 90 -2.55 2.48 -19.38
C ASP A 90 -1.51 1.44 -18.91
N ALA A 91 -0.24 1.64 -19.27
CA ALA A 91 0.86 0.78 -18.85
C ALA A 91 1.13 0.90 -17.34
N GLY A 92 1.15 2.13 -16.81
CA GLY A 92 1.27 2.39 -15.38
C GLY A 92 0.10 1.80 -14.60
N LEU A 93 -1.12 1.95 -15.10
CA LEU A 93 -2.34 1.40 -14.50
C LEU A 93 -2.29 -0.14 -14.44
N ALA A 94 -1.79 -0.80 -15.48
CA ALA A 94 -1.58 -2.25 -15.48
C ALA A 94 -0.58 -2.69 -14.40
N LYS A 95 0.50 -1.92 -14.17
CA LYS A 95 1.46 -2.19 -13.10
C LYS A 95 0.85 -1.96 -11.72
N ILE A 96 0.10 -0.89 -11.52
CA ILE A 96 -0.62 -0.63 -10.25
C ILE A 96 -1.58 -1.78 -9.92
N LYS A 97 -2.39 -2.24 -10.88
CA LYS A 97 -3.30 -3.38 -10.70
C LYS A 97 -2.56 -4.68 -10.34
N THR A 98 -1.33 -4.83 -10.84
CA THR A 98 -0.48 -5.98 -10.50
C THR A 98 0.11 -5.85 -9.10
N TYR A 99 0.47 -4.63 -8.68
CA TYR A 99 1.05 -4.35 -7.36
C TYR A 99 0.02 -4.39 -6.23
N LEU A 100 -1.20 -3.91 -6.52
CA LEU A 100 -2.34 -3.81 -5.61
C LEU A 100 -3.51 -4.71 -6.07
N PRO A 101 -3.32 -6.05 -6.15
CA PRO A 101 -4.37 -6.95 -6.61
C PRO A 101 -5.59 -6.99 -5.68
N GLU A 102 -5.46 -6.52 -4.43
CA GLU A 102 -6.55 -6.38 -3.46
C GLU A 102 -7.48 -5.20 -3.75
N VAL A 103 -7.02 -4.19 -4.50
CA VAL A 103 -7.80 -2.98 -4.74
C VAL A 103 -8.77 -3.23 -5.92
N PRO A 104 -10.09 -3.24 -5.69
CA PRO A 104 -11.05 -3.45 -6.77
C PRO A 104 -10.95 -2.32 -7.80
N ALA A 105 -11.17 -2.66 -9.07
CA ALA A 105 -11.08 -1.69 -10.17
C ALA A 105 -12.01 -0.47 -9.99
N GLU A 106 -13.13 -0.64 -9.28
CA GLU A 106 -14.09 0.42 -8.96
C GLU A 106 -13.51 1.52 -8.05
N ARG A 107 -12.46 1.21 -7.28
CA ARG A 107 -11.74 2.19 -6.44
C ARG A 107 -10.64 2.93 -7.19
N ILE A 108 -10.36 2.57 -8.44
CA ILE A 108 -9.32 3.20 -9.25
C ILE A 108 -9.97 4.21 -10.20
N SER A 109 -9.65 5.49 -10.03
CA SER A 109 -10.11 6.57 -10.91
C SER A 109 -9.68 6.35 -12.36
N ASP A 110 -10.49 6.82 -13.30
CA ASP A 110 -10.17 6.85 -14.74
C ASP A 110 -10.46 8.26 -15.32
N PRO A 111 -9.44 9.07 -15.66
CA PRO A 111 -8.01 8.76 -15.57
C PRO A 111 -7.48 8.84 -14.12
N LEU A 112 -6.59 7.92 -13.74
CA LEU A 112 -5.92 7.92 -12.43
C LEU A 112 -4.81 8.98 -12.41
N LYS A 113 -4.84 9.88 -11.43
CA LYS A 113 -3.72 10.81 -11.20
C LYS A 113 -2.68 10.16 -10.30
N SER A 114 -1.40 10.43 -10.53
CA SER A 114 -0.33 9.84 -9.72
C SER A 114 -0.39 10.27 -8.25
N ALA A 115 -0.83 11.50 -7.99
CA ALA A 115 -1.10 12.02 -6.64
C ALA A 115 -2.24 11.29 -5.91
N GLU A 116 -3.06 10.50 -6.61
CA GLU A 116 -4.17 9.73 -6.03
C GLU A 116 -3.78 8.29 -5.70
N ILE A 117 -2.61 7.82 -6.12
CA ILE A 117 -2.14 6.45 -5.86
C ILE A 117 -2.09 6.12 -4.36
N PRO A 118 -1.61 7.00 -3.46
CA PRO A 118 -1.62 6.72 -2.03
C PRO A 118 -3.03 6.45 -1.47
N LYS A 119 -4.09 6.98 -2.10
CA LYS A 119 -5.48 6.74 -1.68
C LYS A 119 -5.95 5.30 -1.92
N LEU A 120 -5.24 4.58 -2.78
CA LEU A 120 -5.52 3.18 -3.08
C LEU A 120 -4.96 2.25 -2.00
N PHE A 121 -4.05 2.71 -1.13
CA PHE A 121 -3.42 1.86 -0.14
C PHE A 121 -4.40 1.50 0.98
N THR A 122 -4.45 0.21 1.27
CA THR A 122 -5.29 -0.38 2.31
C THR A 122 -4.46 -0.98 3.42
N THR A 123 -5.07 -1.35 4.54
CA THR A 123 -4.40 -2.12 5.59
C THR A 123 -3.74 -3.40 5.03
N GLU A 124 -4.42 -4.11 4.13
CA GLU A 124 -3.86 -5.29 3.46
C GLU A 124 -2.63 -4.95 2.60
N THR A 125 -2.60 -3.77 1.97
CA THR A 125 -1.43 -3.30 1.22
C THR A 125 -0.18 -3.26 2.10
N PHE A 126 -0.31 -2.75 3.34
CA PHE A 126 0.81 -2.71 4.29
C PHE A 126 1.22 -4.11 4.76
N CYS A 127 0.25 -5.01 4.97
CA CYS A 127 0.56 -6.41 5.24
C CYS A 127 1.41 -7.00 4.10
N LYS A 128 0.98 -6.82 2.85
CA LYS A 128 1.71 -7.32 1.67
C LYS A 128 3.10 -6.71 1.56
N MET A 129 3.28 -5.43 1.87
CA MET A 129 4.62 -4.79 1.89
C MET A 129 5.54 -5.45 2.92
N VAL A 130 5.06 -5.69 4.14
CA VAL A 130 5.84 -6.37 5.19
C VAL A 130 6.21 -7.79 4.74
N VAL A 131 5.25 -8.57 4.23
CA VAL A 131 5.53 -9.94 3.76
C VAL A 131 6.52 -9.95 2.60
N ARG A 132 6.44 -8.99 1.66
CA ARG A 132 7.42 -8.87 0.56
C ARG A 132 8.83 -8.66 1.09
N GLU A 133 9.01 -7.77 2.05
CA GLU A 133 10.32 -7.50 2.65
C GLU A 133 10.84 -8.65 3.52
N GLN A 134 9.97 -9.43 4.17
CA GLN A 134 10.40 -10.63 4.89
C GLN A 134 10.86 -11.76 3.97
N LYS A 135 10.40 -11.77 2.72
CA LYS A 135 10.74 -12.80 1.71
C LYS A 135 11.89 -12.39 0.79
N GLY A 136 12.21 -11.10 0.71
CA GLY A 136 13.29 -10.53 -0.11
C GLY A 136 14.65 -10.66 0.55
#